data_AF-A0A7V4CMU1-F1
#
_entry.id   AF-A0A7V4CMU1-F1
#
_cell.length_a   1.000
_cell.length_b   1.000
_cell.length_c   1.000
_cell.angle_alpha   90.00
_cell.angle_beta   90.00
_cell.angle_gamma   90.00
#
_symmetry.space_group_name_H-M   'P 1'
#
loop_
_entity.id
_entity.type
_entity.pdbx_description
1 polymer ?
#
loop_
_entity_poly.entity_id
_entity_poly.type
_entity_poly.pdbx_seq_one_letter_code
_entity_poly.pdbx_strand_id
1 'polypeptide(L)' 'DVIRLKEHYDEPIRVEVNGRTKFLGKPGQYKGNYAVKITEVIEEPKEEGE' A
#
# COMPACT_ATOMS: atom_id res chain seq x y z
N ASP A 1 16.76 -16.87 -14.12
CA ASP A 1 15.41 -16.53 -14.62
C ASP A 1 14.93 -15.21 -14.07
N VAL A 2 14.13 -14.48 -14.84
CA VAL A 2 13.57 -13.18 -14.46
C VAL A 2 12.06 -13.24 -14.64
N ILE A 3 11.30 -12.93 -13.58
CA ILE A 3 9.85 -12.79 -13.66
C ILE A 3 9.55 -11.31 -13.85
N ARG A 4 8.86 -10.98 -14.95
CA ARG A 4 8.43 -9.61 -15.23
C ARG A 4 7.05 -9.38 -14.62
N LEU A 5 6.95 -8.32 -13.83
CA LEU A 5 5.67 -7.83 -13.33
C LEU A 5 5.02 -6.93 -14.39
N LYS A 6 3.70 -6.78 -14.29
CA LYS A 6 2.93 -5.84 -15.12
C LYS A 6 3.02 -4.41 -14.59
N GLU A 7 3.27 -4.28 -13.29
CA GLU A 7 3.34 -3.00 -12.59
C GLU A 7 4.66 -2.30 -12.89
N HIS A 8 4.58 -0.99 -13.12
CA HIS A 8 5.76 -0.16 -13.33
C HIS A 8 6.30 0.37 -12.00
N TYR A 9 7.61 0.64 -11.91
CA TYR A 9 8.26 0.96 -10.63
C TYR A 9 7.81 2.29 -10.00
N ASP A 10 7.16 3.16 -10.77
CA ASP A 10 6.63 4.46 -10.34
C ASP A 10 5.15 4.43 -9.99
N GLU A 11 4.48 3.30 -10.22
CA GLU A 11 3.08 3.10 -9.87
C GLU A 11 2.92 2.93 -8.35
N PRO A 12 1.85 3.50 -7.74
CA PRO A 12 1.53 3.25 -6.35
C PRO A 12 1.25 1.76 -6.08
N ILE A 13 1.74 1.25 -4.97
CA ILE A 13 1.44 -0.11 -4.51
C ILE A 13 0.15 -0.14 -3.69
N ARG A 14 -0.52 -1.29 -3.67
CA ARG A 14 -1.69 -1.55 -2.84
C ARG A 14 -1.27 -1.95 -1.43
N VAL A 15 -1.92 -1.38 -0.43
CA VAL A 15 -1.76 -1.79 0.98
C VAL A 15 -3.04 -2.47 1.42
N GLU A 16 -2.90 -3.75 1.75
CA GLU A 16 -4.00 -4.57 2.24
C GLU A 16 -3.97 -4.67 3.76
N VAL A 17 -5.14 -4.53 4.37
CA VAL A 17 -5.36 -4.76 5.80
C VAL A 17 -6.46 -5.79 5.91
N ASN A 18 -6.17 -6.93 6.53
CA ASN A 18 -7.10 -8.06 6.65
C ASN A 18 -7.63 -8.56 5.29
N GLY A 19 -6.77 -8.63 4.27
CA GLY A 19 -7.11 -9.12 2.93
C GLY A 19 -7.99 -8.17 2.10
N ARG A 20 -8.15 -6.92 2.54
CA ARG A 20 -8.85 -5.86 1.80
C ARG A 20 -7.91 -4.72 1.49
N THR A 21 -7.88 -4.27 0.23
CA THR A 21 -7.12 -3.09 -0.16
C THR A 21 -7.75 -1.85 0.47
N LYS A 22 -7.03 -1.21 1.39
CA LYS A 22 -7.49 -0.01 2.08
C LYS A 22 -6.79 1.26 1.60
N PHE A 23 -5.57 1.14 1.07
CA PHE A 23 -4.76 2.29 0.69
C PHE A 23 -3.95 2.04 -0.59
N LEU A 24 -3.60 3.13 -1.25
CA LEU A 24 -2.48 3.19 -2.19
C LEU A 24 -1.31 3.95 -1.56
N GLY A 25 -0.09 3.59 -1.91
CA GLY A 25 1.07 4.31 -1.44
C GLY A 25 2.32 4.11 -2.27
N LYS A 26 3.35 4.90 -1.97
CA LYS A 26 4.67 4.77 -2.58
C LYS A 26 5.62 4.06 -1.61
N PRO A 27 6.29 2.97 -2.03
CA PRO A 27 7.28 2.31 -1.20
C PRO A 27 8.51 3.21 -0.99
N GLY A 28 9.18 3.01 0.13
CA GLY A 28 10.39 3.73 0.49
C GLY A 28 11.00 3.19 1.77
N GLN A 29 11.79 4.02 2.43
CA GLN A 29 12.40 3.70 3.72
C GLN A 29 12.11 4.77 4.75
N TYR A 30 11.86 4.35 5.99
CA TYR A 30 11.74 5.23 7.14
C TYR A 30 12.56 4.68 8.30
N LYS A 31 13.56 5.45 8.75
CA LYS A 31 14.50 5.06 9.82
C LYS A 31 15.14 3.68 9.58
N GLY A 32 15.55 3.42 8.33
CA GLY A 32 16.20 2.15 7.93
C GLY A 32 15.26 0.97 7.70
N ASN A 33 13.95 1.13 7.92
CA ASN A 33 12.95 0.10 7.69
C ASN A 33 12.21 0.34 6.38
N TYR A 34 11.80 -0.73 5.70
CA TYR A 34 10.84 -0.62 4.60
C TYR A 34 9.55 0.00 5.10
N ALA A 35 9.09 1.02 4.38
CA ALA A 35 7.88 1.75 4.73
C ALA A 35 7.12 2.13 3.46
N VAL A 36 5.84 2.47 3.63
CA VAL A 36 4.99 2.93 2.54
C VAL A 36 4.42 4.29 2.93
N LYS A 37 4.60 5.29 2.07
CA LYS A 37 3.93 6.58 2.20
C LYS A 37 2.54 6.47 1.58
N ILE A 38 1.50 6.55 2.41
CA ILE A 38 0.11 6.55 1.93
C ILE A 38 -0.12 7.78 1.05
N THR A 39 -0.63 7.56 -0.16
CA THR A 39 -1.00 8.62 -1.11
C THR A 39 -2.50 8.73 -1.28
N GLU A 40 -3.24 7.64 -1.05
CA GLU A 40 -4.69 7.59 -1.21
C GLU A 40 -5.31 6.60 -0.23
N VAL A 41 -6.49 6.93 0.30
CA VAL A 41 -7.33 6.06 1.13
C VAL A 41 -8.49 5.56 0.27
N ILE A 42 -8.61 4.24 0.11
CA ILE A 42 -9.65 3.58 -0.71
C ILE A 42 -10.86 3.19 0.15
N GLU A 43 -10.63 2.64 1.34
CA GLU A 43 -11.68 2.24 2.27
C GLU A 43 -11.55 3.08 3.54
N GLU A 44 -12.55 3.92 3.82
CA GLU A 44 -12.64 4.61 5.10
C GLU A 44 -12.83 3.57 6.22
N PRO A 45 -12.11 3.68 7.34
CA PRO A 45 -12.38 2.82 8.49
C PRO A 45 -13.83 3.06 8.91
N LYS A 46 -14.69 2.06 8.76
CA LYS A 46 -15.94 2.04 9.51
C LYS A 46 -15.55 2.13 10.98
N GLU A 47 -15.96 3.20 11.66
CA GLU A 47 -15.86 3.27 13.11
C GLU A 47 -16.56 2.02 13.66
N GLU A 48 -15.79 1.08 14.22
CA GLU A 48 -16.34 0.01 15.04
C GLU A 48 -16.76 0.65 16.36
N GLY A 49 -17.90 1.33 16.33
CA GLY A 49 -18.65 1.75 17.50
C GLY A 49 -19.91 0.91 17.59
N GLU A 50 -19.90 -0.09 18.48
CA GLU A 50 -20.99 -0.50 19.39
C GLU A 50 -20.48 -1.55 20.38
#